data_AF-A0A338P6R0-F1
#
_entry.id   AF-A0A338P6R0-F1
#
_cell.length_a   1.000
_cell.length_b   1.000
_cell.length_c   1.000
_cell.angle_alpha   90.00
_cell.angle_beta   90.00
_cell.angle_gamma   90.00
#
_symmetry.space_group_name_H-M   'P 1'
#
loop_
_entity.id
_entity.type
_entity.pdbx_description
1 polymer ?
#
loop_
_entity_poly.entity_id
_entity_poly.type
_entity_poly.pdbx_seq_one_letter_code
_entity_poly.pdbx_strand_id
1 'polypeptide(L)'
;MLLLCAQESAVSELVTELRSAPGSEDLHSLLCSAVGKPAPGISVYPSQVTVQAPQEYFAQNANATVTVTKIYNISLKTARSLGLQDLVVSMTHSVRNEEKIVRLPVNQGGTTNPCLNWMITAIAFIILFLVSCIISAVLYIYFQKKRSNNMPEPSSTQMPNPLSTLVPTPPSTETENLMRHHCQSET
;
A
#
# COMPACT_ATOMS: atom_id res chain seq x y z
N MET A 1 -13.65 -16.59 -66.40
CA MET A 1 -12.52 -15.64 -66.27
C MET A 1 -12.74 -14.84 -64.99
N LEU A 2 -12.26 -15.37 -63.85
CA LEU A 2 -12.31 -14.65 -62.57
C LEU A 2 -11.05 -13.79 -62.50
N LEU A 3 -11.22 -12.48 -62.63
CA LEU A 3 -10.17 -11.51 -62.36
C LEU A 3 -9.87 -11.56 -60.85
N LEU A 4 -8.81 -12.28 -60.47
CA LEU A 4 -8.15 -12.04 -59.19
C LEU A 4 -7.45 -10.69 -59.28
N CYS A 5 -8.17 -9.62 -58.92
CA CYS A 5 -7.55 -8.33 -58.68
C CYS A 5 -6.64 -8.49 -57.45
N ALA A 6 -5.32 -8.42 -57.64
CA ALA A 6 -4.37 -8.32 -56.54
C ALA A 6 -4.64 -7.00 -55.81
N GLN A 7 -5.40 -7.04 -54.71
CA GLN A 7 -5.63 -5.90 -53.85
C GLN A 7 -4.30 -5.60 -53.15
N GLU A 8 -3.57 -4.61 -53.68
CA GLU A 8 -2.36 -4.09 -53.04
C GLU A 8 -2.71 -3.70 -51.59
N SER A 9 -2.17 -4.47 -50.65
CA SER A 9 -2.50 -4.40 -49.25
C SER A 9 -1.33 -3.74 -48.52
N ALA A 10 -1.61 -2.65 -47.82
CA ALA A 10 -0.61 -1.87 -47.09
C ALA A 10 -1.07 -1.73 -45.64
N VAL A 11 -0.15 -1.81 -44.69
CA VAL A 11 -0.44 -1.61 -43.27
C VAL A 11 0.73 -0.92 -42.59
N SER A 12 0.41 0.03 -41.70
CA SER A 12 1.35 0.76 -40.87
C SER A 12 1.49 0.11 -39.50
N GLU A 13 2.55 0.47 -38.77
CA GLU A 13 2.76 0.09 -37.38
C GLU A 13 1.63 0.59 -36.47
N LEU A 14 1.29 -0.21 -35.45
CA LEU A 14 0.36 0.14 -34.39
C LEU A 14 0.95 1.20 -33.44
N VAL A 15 0.34 2.38 -33.44
CA VAL A 15 0.66 3.47 -32.51
C VAL A 15 -0.23 3.36 -31.27
N THR A 16 0.35 3.52 -30.09
CA THR A 16 -0.37 3.49 -28.81
C THR A 16 0.11 4.62 -27.92
N GLU A 17 -0.81 5.32 -27.29
CA GLU A 17 -0.51 6.41 -26.36
C GLU A 17 -1.45 6.34 -25.16
N LEU A 18 -0.89 6.34 -23.95
CA LEU A 18 -1.65 6.32 -22.71
C LEU A 18 -1.62 7.71 -22.07
N ARG A 19 -2.79 8.29 -21.84
CA ARG A 19 -2.95 9.62 -21.22
C ARG A 19 -3.81 9.52 -19.97
N SER A 20 -3.51 10.30 -18.94
CA SER A 20 -4.39 10.43 -17.78
C SER A 20 -5.63 11.22 -18.14
N ALA A 21 -6.80 10.78 -17.66
CA ALA A 21 -8.05 11.48 -17.93
C ALA A 21 -8.15 12.75 -17.06
N PRO A 22 -8.62 13.89 -17.61
CA PRO A 22 -8.83 15.09 -16.82
C PRO A 22 -9.84 14.82 -15.69
N GLY A 23 -9.48 15.14 -14.46
CA GLY A 23 -10.38 15.03 -13.29
C GLY A 23 -10.46 13.64 -12.64
N SER A 24 -9.64 12.67 -13.04
CA SER A 24 -9.54 11.38 -12.34
C SER A 24 -8.12 10.83 -12.35
N GLU A 25 -7.58 10.54 -11.18
CA GLU A 25 -6.27 9.90 -11.01
C GLU A 25 -6.27 8.41 -11.37
N ASP A 26 -7.44 7.76 -11.32
CA ASP A 26 -7.60 6.33 -11.56
C ASP A 26 -8.05 5.98 -12.98
N LEU A 27 -8.46 6.96 -13.80
CA LEU A 27 -8.92 6.75 -15.17
C LEU A 27 -7.88 7.22 -16.19
N HIS A 28 -7.54 6.36 -17.14
CA HIS A 28 -6.60 6.66 -18.21
C HIS A 28 -7.24 6.40 -19.57
N SER A 29 -6.99 7.27 -20.53
CA SER A 29 -7.40 7.11 -21.92
C SER A 29 -6.25 6.52 -22.72
N LEU A 30 -6.43 5.30 -23.22
CA LEU A 30 -5.52 4.63 -24.12
C LEU A 30 -5.98 4.87 -25.56
N LEU A 31 -5.19 5.65 -26.32
CA LEU A 31 -5.38 5.87 -27.75
C LEU A 31 -4.57 4.85 -28.52
N CYS A 32 -5.20 4.19 -29.48
CA CYS A 32 -4.58 3.24 -30.40
C CYS A 32 -4.89 3.66 -31.82
N SER A 33 -3.90 3.72 -32.72
CA SER A 33 -4.11 4.09 -34.11
C SER A 33 -3.30 3.20 -35.04
N ALA A 34 -3.92 2.79 -36.14
CA ALA A 34 -3.29 2.02 -37.19
C ALA A 34 -3.85 2.44 -38.55
N VAL A 35 -3.04 2.30 -39.60
CA VAL A 35 -3.44 2.62 -40.98
C VAL A 35 -3.31 1.37 -41.82
N GLY A 36 -4.32 1.05 -42.63
CA GLY A 36 -4.19 -0.07 -43.55
C GLY A 36 -5.26 -0.16 -44.62
N LYS A 37 -5.01 -1.06 -45.58
CA LYS A 37 -5.93 -1.45 -46.64
C LYS A 37 -5.91 -3.00 -46.74
N PRO A 38 -7.01 -3.70 -46.43
CA PRO A 38 -8.27 -3.20 -45.86
C PRO A 38 -8.12 -2.57 -44.45
N ALA A 39 -9.18 -2.00 -43.89
CA ALA A 39 -9.09 -1.35 -42.57
C ALA A 39 -8.60 -2.35 -41.49
N PRO A 40 -7.58 -2.00 -40.68
CA PRO A 40 -7.09 -2.86 -39.61
C PRO A 40 -8.07 -2.90 -38.43
N GLY A 41 -8.20 -4.06 -37.79
CA GLY A 41 -8.93 -4.22 -36.53
C GLY A 41 -8.03 -3.98 -35.33
N ILE A 42 -8.48 -3.23 -34.33
CA ILE A 42 -7.75 -2.99 -33.08
C ILE A 42 -8.55 -3.54 -31.90
N SER A 43 -7.88 -4.26 -30.99
CA SER A 43 -8.45 -4.76 -29.74
C SER A 43 -7.47 -4.63 -28.58
N VAL A 44 -7.99 -4.64 -27.35
CA VAL A 44 -7.21 -4.53 -26.11
C VAL A 44 -7.55 -5.71 -25.20
N TYR A 45 -6.52 -6.32 -24.62
CA TYR A 45 -6.62 -7.37 -23.62
C TYR A 45 -5.84 -6.99 -22.36
N PRO A 46 -6.38 -7.29 -21.16
CA PRO A 46 -7.72 -7.79 -20.88
C PRO A 46 -8.81 -6.72 -21.03
N SER A 47 -9.98 -7.07 -21.57
CA SER A 47 -11.07 -6.11 -21.79
C SER A 47 -11.74 -5.63 -20.49
N GLN A 48 -11.60 -6.40 -19.39
CA GLN A 48 -12.19 -6.15 -18.08
C GLN A 48 -11.72 -4.83 -17.46
N VAL A 49 -10.55 -4.30 -17.88
CA VAL A 49 -10.04 -3.03 -17.39
C VAL A 49 -10.70 -1.81 -18.04
N THR A 50 -11.45 -2.02 -19.12
CA THR A 50 -12.11 -0.93 -19.85
C THR A 50 -13.47 -0.64 -19.23
N VAL A 51 -13.72 0.61 -18.83
CA VAL A 51 -14.93 1.03 -18.10
C VAL A 51 -16.14 1.17 -19.03
N GLN A 52 -15.91 1.54 -20.28
CA GLN A 52 -16.94 1.85 -21.27
C GLN A 52 -16.60 1.24 -22.63
N ALA A 53 -17.58 1.19 -23.54
CA ALA A 53 -17.32 0.81 -24.91
C ALA A 53 -16.26 1.74 -25.54
N PRO A 54 -15.28 1.20 -26.28
CA PRO A 54 -14.26 2.01 -26.91
C PRO A 54 -14.87 2.92 -27.97
N GLN A 55 -14.35 4.14 -28.05
CA GLN A 55 -14.72 5.06 -29.12
C GLN A 55 -13.87 4.77 -30.35
N GLU A 56 -14.51 4.53 -31.49
CA GLU A 56 -13.84 4.15 -32.73
C GLU A 56 -14.09 5.18 -33.83
N TYR A 57 -13.01 5.56 -34.53
CA TYR A 57 -13.00 6.53 -35.60
C TYR A 57 -12.31 5.95 -36.83
N PHE A 58 -12.92 6.17 -37.99
CA PHE A 58 -12.39 5.78 -39.29
C PHE A 58 -12.15 7.04 -40.13
N ALA A 59 -10.92 7.21 -40.62
CA ALA A 59 -10.58 8.27 -41.56
C ALA A 59 -10.04 7.65 -42.85
N GLN A 60 -10.67 7.99 -43.97
CA GLN A 60 -10.22 7.54 -45.28
C GLN A 60 -9.14 8.49 -45.82
N ASN A 61 -7.99 7.95 -46.17
CA ASN A 61 -6.87 8.70 -46.69
C ASN A 61 -6.89 8.76 -48.23
N ALA A 62 -6.25 9.78 -48.81
CA ALA A 62 -6.18 9.95 -50.27
C ALA A 62 -5.49 8.78 -51.00
N ASN A 63 -4.63 8.03 -50.31
CA ASN A 63 -3.97 6.83 -50.82
C ASN A 63 -4.83 5.55 -50.73
N ALA A 64 -6.15 5.68 -50.55
CA ALA A 64 -7.11 4.59 -50.40
C ALA A 64 -6.85 3.64 -49.20
N THR A 65 -6.02 4.05 -48.24
CA THR A 65 -5.91 3.39 -46.93
C THR A 65 -6.93 3.97 -45.95
N VAL A 66 -7.24 3.21 -44.91
CA VAL A 66 -8.12 3.63 -43.82
C VAL A 66 -7.29 3.71 -42.54
N THR A 67 -7.32 4.88 -41.90
CA THR A 67 -6.84 5.08 -40.54
C THR A 67 -7.94 4.70 -39.56
N VAL A 68 -7.65 3.77 -38.67
CA VAL A 68 -8.53 3.36 -37.58
C VAL A 68 -7.93 3.86 -36.28
N THR A 69 -8.70 4.64 -35.53
CA THR A 69 -8.30 5.13 -34.21
C THR A 69 -9.32 4.67 -33.18
N LYS A 70 -8.86 3.97 -32.14
CA LYS A 70 -9.67 3.55 -30.99
C LYS A 70 -9.20 4.19 -29.71
N ILE A 71 -10.15 4.64 -28.90
CA ILE A 71 -9.89 5.22 -27.58
C ILE A 71 -10.57 4.34 -26.53
N TYR A 72 -9.77 3.81 -25.60
CA TYR A 72 -10.22 2.99 -24.48
C TYR A 72 -10.09 3.75 -23.16
N ASN A 73 -11.15 3.75 -22.36
CA ASN A 73 -11.12 4.31 -21.01
C ASN A 73 -10.77 3.19 -20.02
N ILE A 74 -9.52 3.20 -19.55
CA ILE A 74 -8.93 2.19 -18.66
C ILE A 74 -9.08 2.65 -17.21
N SER A 75 -9.58 1.78 -16.34
CA SER A 75 -9.53 1.98 -14.89
C SER A 75 -8.30 1.32 -14.28
N LEU A 76 -7.40 2.13 -13.71
CA LEU A 76 -6.26 1.65 -12.93
C LEU A 76 -6.71 0.89 -11.67
N LYS A 77 -7.82 1.31 -11.05
CA LYS A 77 -8.39 0.61 -9.90
C LYS A 77 -8.77 -0.82 -10.27
N THR A 78 -9.45 -1.02 -11.40
CA THR A 78 -9.81 -2.35 -11.90
C THR A 78 -8.56 -3.13 -12.30
N ALA A 79 -7.62 -2.51 -13.03
CA ALA A 79 -6.36 -3.16 -13.40
C ALA A 79 -5.59 -3.66 -12.18
N ARG A 80 -5.48 -2.84 -11.12
CA ARG A 80 -4.85 -3.22 -9.86
C ARG A 80 -5.60 -4.36 -9.16
N SER A 81 -6.94 -4.32 -9.13
CA SER A 81 -7.74 -5.39 -8.53
C SER A 81 -7.56 -6.74 -9.23
N LEU A 82 -7.21 -6.70 -10.52
CA LEU A 82 -6.90 -7.87 -11.34
C LEU A 82 -5.40 -8.24 -11.30
N GLY A 83 -4.56 -7.48 -10.60
CA GLY A 83 -3.11 -7.69 -10.54
C GLY A 83 -2.39 -7.38 -11.86
N LEU A 84 -3.00 -6.58 -12.73
CA LEU A 84 -2.47 -6.26 -14.05
C LEU A 84 -1.54 -5.05 -13.99
N GLN A 85 -0.34 -5.22 -14.55
CA GLN A 85 0.64 -4.14 -14.71
C GLN A 85 0.74 -3.67 -16.17
N ASP A 86 0.34 -4.53 -17.11
CA ASP A 86 0.48 -4.31 -18.54
C ASP A 86 -0.84 -4.61 -19.25
N LEU A 87 -1.09 -3.89 -20.34
CA LEU A 87 -2.14 -4.17 -21.32
C LEU A 87 -1.52 -4.59 -22.64
N VAL A 88 -2.16 -5.51 -23.33
CA VAL A 88 -1.77 -5.91 -24.69
C VAL A 88 -2.77 -5.30 -25.67
N VAL A 89 -2.27 -4.46 -26.56
CA VAL A 89 -3.02 -3.94 -27.70
C VAL A 89 -2.66 -4.78 -28.91
N SER A 90 -3.66 -5.38 -29.56
CA SER A 90 -3.45 -6.15 -30.78
C SER A 90 -4.08 -5.44 -31.97
N MET A 91 -3.32 -5.38 -33.05
CA MET A 91 -3.75 -4.98 -34.38
C MET A 91 -3.85 -6.23 -35.25
N THR A 92 -5.03 -6.44 -35.82
CA THR A 92 -5.33 -7.52 -36.75
C THR A 92 -5.50 -6.95 -38.16
N HIS A 93 -4.72 -7.44 -39.11
CA HIS A 93 -4.84 -7.04 -40.51
C HIS A 93 -4.46 -8.20 -41.41
N SER A 94 -5.07 -8.26 -42.60
CA SER A 94 -4.90 -9.39 -43.55
C SER A 94 -3.43 -9.63 -43.95
N VAL A 95 -2.60 -8.59 -43.87
CA VAL A 95 -1.16 -8.65 -44.22
C VAL A 95 -0.27 -8.95 -43.02
N ARG A 96 -0.58 -8.36 -41.85
CA ARG A 96 0.28 -8.40 -40.66
C ARG A 96 -0.55 -8.25 -39.41
N ASN A 97 -0.24 -9.06 -38.39
CA ASN A 97 -0.73 -8.83 -37.03
C ASN A 97 0.40 -8.24 -36.20
N GLU A 98 0.08 -7.26 -35.37
CA GLU A 98 1.04 -6.64 -34.44
C GLU A 98 0.45 -6.60 -33.04
N GLU A 99 1.29 -6.83 -32.04
CA GLU A 99 0.93 -6.71 -30.64
C GLU A 99 1.87 -5.72 -29.96
N LYS A 100 1.31 -4.90 -29.09
CA LYS A 100 2.07 -3.91 -28.33
C LYS A 100 1.68 -3.92 -26.88
N ILE A 101 2.69 -4.05 -26.03
CA ILE A 101 2.53 -4.01 -24.58
C ILE A 101 2.55 -2.56 -24.12
N VAL A 102 1.47 -2.13 -23.48
CA VAL A 102 1.33 -0.81 -22.87
C VAL A 102 1.41 -0.97 -21.36
N ARG A 103 2.45 -0.42 -20.76
CA ARG A 103 2.64 -0.45 -19.31
C ARG A 103 1.68 0.54 -18.66
N LEU A 104 0.93 0.07 -17.66
CA LEU A 104 0.08 0.94 -16.87
C LEU A 104 0.92 1.69 -15.84
N PRO A 105 0.61 2.97 -15.57
CA PRO A 105 1.25 3.70 -14.50
C PRO A 105 0.91 3.02 -13.17
N VAL A 106 1.94 2.48 -12.53
CA VAL A 106 1.84 2.03 -11.15
C VAL A 106 1.77 3.29 -10.31
N ASN A 107 0.59 3.59 -9.77
CA ASN A 107 0.47 4.60 -8.75
C ASN A 107 1.25 4.09 -7.53
N GLN A 108 2.52 4.48 -7.43
CA GLN A 108 3.37 4.30 -6.24
C GLN A 108 2.90 5.20 -5.09
N GLY A 109 1.62 5.57 -5.04
CA GLY A 109 0.97 6.04 -3.83
C GLY A 109 1.19 4.97 -2.78
N GLY A 110 2.16 5.23 -1.89
CA GLY A 110 2.73 4.28 -0.98
C GLY A 110 1.66 3.42 -0.36
N THR A 111 1.53 2.18 -0.84
CA THR A 111 0.72 1.19 -0.18
C THR A 111 1.57 0.67 0.98
N THR A 112 1.88 1.55 1.93
CA THR A 112 2.06 1.13 3.31
C THR A 112 0.70 0.63 3.72
N ASN A 113 0.40 -0.63 3.40
CA ASN A 113 -0.78 -1.31 3.91
C ASN A 113 -0.80 -1.02 5.41
N PRO A 114 -1.77 -0.23 5.93
CA PRO A 114 -1.72 0.22 7.31
C PRO A 114 -1.66 -0.98 8.26
N CYS A 115 -2.24 -2.10 7.85
CA CYS A 115 -2.13 -3.40 8.52
C CYS A 115 -0.70 -3.98 8.54
N LEU A 116 0.03 -3.98 7.41
CA LEU A 116 1.42 -4.48 7.37
C LEU A 116 2.36 -3.57 8.16
N ASN A 117 2.19 -2.26 8.05
CA ASN A 117 3.02 -1.30 8.78
C ASN A 117 2.76 -1.39 10.29
N TRP A 118 1.49 -1.55 10.69
CA TRP A 118 1.12 -1.85 12.07
C TRP A 118 1.75 -3.17 12.56
N MET A 119 1.71 -4.22 11.73
CA MET A 119 2.29 -5.52 12.08
C MET A 119 3.82 -5.43 12.24
N ILE A 120 4.52 -4.75 11.33
CA ILE A 120 5.96 -4.50 11.40
C ILE A 120 6.30 -3.72 12.67
N THR A 121 5.53 -2.66 12.95
CA THR A 121 5.71 -1.83 14.15
C THR A 121 5.50 -2.66 15.43
N ALA A 122 4.44 -3.47 15.50
CA ALA A 122 4.16 -4.34 16.64
C ALA A 122 5.27 -5.38 16.85
N ILE A 123 5.76 -6.00 15.79
CA ILE A 123 6.88 -6.96 15.85
C ILE A 123 8.14 -6.29 16.40
N ALA A 124 8.47 -5.08 15.93
CA ALA A 124 9.62 -4.34 16.41
C ALA A 124 9.53 -4.03 17.93
N PHE A 125 8.34 -3.64 18.41
CA PHE A 125 8.10 -3.41 19.84
C PHE A 125 8.25 -4.68 20.68
N ILE A 126 7.74 -5.81 20.20
CA ILE A 126 7.87 -7.10 20.90
C ILE A 126 9.35 -7.50 21.01
N ILE A 127 10.11 -7.38 19.92
CA ILE A 127 11.54 -7.71 19.92
C ILE A 127 12.30 -6.79 20.90
N LEU A 128 12.03 -5.49 20.88
CA LEU A 128 12.67 -4.53 21.78
C LEU A 128 12.39 -4.85 23.25
N PHE A 129 11.13 -5.20 23.56
CA PHE A 129 10.73 -5.60 24.90
C PHE A 129 11.47 -6.85 25.38
N LEU A 130 11.56 -7.88 24.53
CA LEU A 130 12.29 -9.11 24.86
C LEU A 130 13.77 -8.84 25.11
N VAL A 131 14.43 -8.06 24.26
CA VAL A 131 15.85 -7.68 24.44
C VAL A 131 16.04 -6.93 25.75
N SER A 132 15.15 -5.98 26.06
CA SER A 132 15.18 -5.25 27.33
C SER A 132 15.04 -6.19 28.54
N CYS A 133 14.09 -7.13 28.51
CA CYS A 133 13.91 -8.12 29.57
C CYS A 133 15.16 -8.98 29.79
N ILE A 134 15.82 -9.42 28.73
CA ILE A 134 17.06 -10.22 28.83
C ILE A 134 18.18 -9.40 29.47
N ILE A 135 18.37 -8.15 29.05
CA ILE A 135 19.38 -7.25 29.64
C ILE A 135 19.09 -7.02 31.12
N SER A 136 17.85 -6.71 31.48
CA SER A 136 17.45 -6.54 32.88
C SER A 136 17.67 -7.80 33.72
N ALA A 137 17.37 -8.98 33.20
CA ALA A 137 17.59 -10.25 33.91
C ALA A 137 19.08 -10.52 34.16
N VAL A 138 19.94 -10.29 33.15
CA VAL A 138 21.40 -10.45 33.28
C VAL A 138 21.96 -9.46 34.31
N LEU A 139 21.54 -8.19 34.25
CA LEU A 139 21.94 -7.19 35.23
C LEU A 139 21.46 -7.57 36.63
N TYR A 140 20.22 -8.03 36.77
CA TYR A 140 19.67 -8.46 38.06
C TYR A 140 20.50 -9.60 38.68
N ILE A 141 20.82 -10.63 37.88
CA ILE A 141 21.66 -11.76 38.32
C ILE A 141 23.06 -11.26 38.71
N TYR A 142 23.66 -10.38 37.90
CA TYR A 142 24.97 -9.79 38.18
C TYR A 142 24.97 -8.99 39.50
N PHE A 143 23.96 -8.15 39.72
CA PHE A 143 23.82 -7.37 40.95
C PHE A 143 23.57 -8.25 42.18
N GLN A 144 22.75 -9.29 42.06
CA GLN A 144 22.53 -10.25 43.15
C GLN A 144 23.81 -10.99 43.51
N LYS A 145 24.56 -11.46 42.51
CA LYS A 145 25.86 -12.11 42.74
C LYS A 145 26.89 -11.15 43.34
N LYS A 146 26.90 -9.87 42.91
CA LYS A 146 27.74 -8.86 43.53
C LYS A 146 27.33 -8.61 44.99
N ARG A 147 26.04 -8.59 45.31
CA ARG A 147 25.53 -8.39 46.67
C ARG A 147 25.87 -9.57 47.59
N SER A 148 25.78 -10.81 47.12
CA SER A 148 26.17 -11.99 47.92
C SER A 148 27.66 -12.02 48.25
N ASN A 149 28.53 -11.51 47.36
CA ASN A 149 29.97 -11.47 47.58
C ASN A 149 30.44 -10.35 48.52
N ASN A 150 29.59 -9.36 48.82
CA ASN A 150 29.93 -8.21 49.67
C ASN A 150 29.28 -8.27 51.06
N MET A 151 28.64 -9.38 51.45
CA MET A 151 28.01 -9.50 52.77
C MET A 151 29.04 -10.02 53.80
N PRO A 152 29.37 -9.26 54.87
CA PRO A 152 30.20 -9.77 55.95
C PRO A 152 29.48 -10.88 56.71
N GLU A 153 30.23 -11.88 57.14
CA GLU A 153 29.75 -13.02 57.94
C GLU A 153 29.05 -12.50 59.22
N PRO A 154 27.79 -12.90 59.50
CA PRO A 154 27.09 -12.41 60.68
C PRO A 154 27.69 -13.07 61.92
N SER A 155 28.43 -12.29 62.73
CA SER A 155 28.89 -12.72 64.04
C SER A 155 27.68 -13.02 64.93
N SER A 156 27.53 -14.28 65.30
CA SER A 156 26.65 -14.73 66.37
C SER A 156 27.01 -14.03 67.69
N THR A 157 26.02 -13.56 68.46
CA THR A 157 25.70 -14.02 69.83
C THR A 157 24.87 -12.97 70.62
N GLN A 158 23.78 -13.46 71.24
CA GLN A 158 23.11 -13.02 72.49
C GLN A 158 21.76 -12.24 72.46
N MET A 159 20.72 -12.95 72.92
CA MET A 159 19.40 -12.52 73.46
C MET A 159 19.49 -12.32 75.01
N PRO A 160 18.46 -11.90 75.78
CA PRO A 160 17.30 -10.98 75.55
C PRO A 160 16.96 -10.00 76.73
N ASN A 161 16.40 -8.80 76.42
CA ASN A 161 15.37 -7.98 77.14
C ASN A 161 15.46 -7.69 78.68
N PRO A 162 14.59 -6.86 79.35
CA PRO A 162 13.45 -6.01 78.90
C PRO A 162 13.35 -4.59 79.58
N LEU A 163 12.25 -3.87 79.27
CA LEU A 163 11.45 -3.02 80.20
C LEU A 163 11.76 -1.50 80.33
N SER A 164 10.93 -0.65 79.69
CA SER A 164 10.11 0.35 80.42
C SER A 164 9.14 1.14 79.52
N THR A 165 7.90 1.07 79.96
CA THR A 165 6.67 1.79 79.60
C THR A 165 6.72 3.26 80.02
N LEU A 166 6.25 4.21 79.19
CA LEU A 166 5.16 5.16 79.52
C LEU A 166 4.85 6.13 78.36
N VAL A 167 3.57 6.24 78.03
CA VAL A 167 2.92 7.25 77.16
C VAL A 167 2.54 8.47 78.03
N PRO A 168 2.40 9.69 77.49
CA PRO A 168 1.05 10.27 77.29
C PRO A 168 0.86 11.02 75.94
N THR A 169 -0.39 11.11 75.49
CA THR A 169 -0.92 11.82 74.29
C THR A 169 -2.02 12.83 74.75
N PRO A 170 -2.68 13.63 73.88
CA PRO A 170 -2.38 14.90 73.16
C PRO A 170 -3.24 16.10 73.73
N PRO A 171 -3.58 17.26 73.05
CA PRO A 171 -4.46 17.35 71.85
C PRO A 171 -4.34 18.59 70.88
N SER A 172 -5.08 18.47 69.75
CA SER A 172 -5.77 19.48 68.89
C SER A 172 -4.92 20.47 68.04
N THR A 173 -5.23 20.82 66.78
CA THR A 173 -6.53 21.25 66.19
C THR A 173 -6.44 21.33 64.64
N GLU A 174 -7.41 20.70 63.95
CA GLU A 174 -8.23 21.23 62.81
C GLU A 174 -7.50 21.90 61.61
N THR A 175 -7.65 21.43 60.37
CA THR A 175 -8.87 21.70 59.56
C THR A 175 -8.85 20.86 58.26
N GLU A 176 -9.84 19.97 58.15
CA GLU A 176 -10.41 19.52 56.87
C GLU A 176 -11.42 20.57 56.36
N ASN A 177 -11.77 20.45 55.08
CA ASN A 177 -12.60 21.32 54.21
C ASN A 177 -11.73 22.21 53.29
N LEU A 178 -11.97 22.34 51.98
CA LEU A 178 -13.22 22.19 51.24
C LEU A 178 -12.90 22.05 49.74
N MET A 179 -13.39 20.97 49.14
CA MET A 179 -14.16 20.94 47.88
C MET A 179 -13.88 22.05 46.83
N ARG A 180 -13.33 21.67 45.67
CA ARG A 180 -13.61 22.37 44.39
C ARG A 180 -13.81 21.38 43.25
N HIS A 181 -15.07 21.36 42.82
CA HIS A 181 -15.66 20.83 41.60
C HIS A 181 -14.85 21.08 40.32
N HIS A 182 -14.89 20.14 39.37
CA HIS A 182 -15.50 20.41 38.06
C HIS A 182 -15.89 19.12 37.33
N CYS A 183 -17.18 18.94 37.08
CA CYS A 183 -17.74 18.07 36.04
C CYS A 183 -18.53 18.99 35.10
N GLN A 184 -18.41 18.79 33.79
CA GLN A 184 -19.47 19.15 32.85
C GLN A 184 -19.40 18.19 31.66
N SER A 185 -20.37 17.27 31.60
CA SER A 185 -20.73 16.47 30.45
C SER A 185 -21.97 17.07 29.80
N GLU A 186 -21.94 17.15 28.49
CA GLU A 186 -22.99 17.60 27.58
C GLU A 186 -24.22 16.68 27.59
N THR A 187 -25.38 17.29 27.37
CA THR A 187 -26.54 16.71 26.67
C THR A 187 -27.07 17.76 25.72
#